data_AF-A0A967GXQ4-F1
#
_entry.id   AF-A0A967GXQ4-F1
#
_cell.length_a   1.000
_cell.length_b   1.000
_cell.length_c   1.000
_cell.angle_alpha   90.00
_cell.angle_beta   90.00
_cell.angle_gamma   90.00
#
_symmetry.space_group_name_H-M   'P 1'
#
loop_
_entity.id
_entity.type
_entity.pdbx_description
1 polymer ?
#
loop_
_entity_poly.entity_id
_entity_poly.type
_entity_poly.pdbx_seq_one_letter_code
_entity_poly.pdbx_strand_id
1 'polypeptide(L)' 'MSNGRHYILGTAGHIDHGKSSLVRVLTGTDPDRLPEEQRRGVTIELGFAHLSLPDPGDPGTVY' A
#
# COMPACT_ATOMS: atom_id res chain seq x y z
N MET A 1 18.85 7.24 18.35
CA MET A 1 18.53 6.67 17.02
C MET A 1 17.24 5.90 17.20
N SER A 2 16.10 6.41 16.73
CA SER A 2 14.86 5.63 16.74
C SER A 2 15.08 4.41 15.84
N ASN A 3 14.86 3.22 16.39
CA ASN A 3 15.07 1.97 15.67
C ASN A 3 13.83 1.73 14.81
N GLY A 4 13.82 2.32 13.61
CA GLY A 4 12.70 2.23 12.67
C GLY A 4 12.41 0.78 12.32
N ARG A 5 11.22 0.28 12.69
CA ARG A 5 10.79 -1.07 12.32
C ARG A 5 10.26 -1.06 10.90
N HIS A 6 10.83 -1.90 10.05
CA HIS A 6 10.36 -2.09 8.69
C HIS A 6 9.56 -3.39 8.60
N TYR A 7 8.39 -3.31 7.96
CA TYR A 7 7.51 -4.45 7.73
C TYR A 7 7.24 -4.57 6.23
N ILE A 8 7.16 -5.81 5.74
CA ILE A 8 6.69 -6.12 4.38
C ILE A 8 5.33 -6.78 4.52
N LEU A 9 4.30 -6.18 3.92
CA LEU A 9 2.92 -6.66 3.95
C LEU A 9 2.47 -6.97 2.52
N GLY A 10 1.85 -8.13 2.33
CA GLY A 10 1.18 -8.49 1.08
C GLY A 10 -0.33 -8.45 1.24
N THR A 11 -1.04 -7.85 0.29
CA THR A 11 -2.50 -7.88 0.23
C THR A 11 -2.97 -9.04 -0.64
N ALA A 12 -3.77 -9.96 -0.10
CA ALA A 12 -4.32 -11.11 -0.81
C ALA A 12 -5.86 -11.16 -0.67
N GLY A 13 -6.55 -11.85 -1.59
CA GLY A 13 -8.02 -11.94 -1.61
C GLY A 13 -8.59 -12.17 -3.01
N HIS A 14 -9.90 -12.47 -3.08
CA HIS A 14 -10.61 -12.78 -4.33
C HIS A 14 -10.52 -11.65 -5.37
N ILE A 15 -10.68 -11.98 -6.65
CA ILE A 15 -10.70 -10.99 -7.73
C ILE A 15 -11.79 -9.94 -7.47
N ASP A 16 -11.54 -8.69 -7.86
CA ASP A 16 -12.45 -7.54 -7.67
C ASP A 16 -12.83 -7.16 -6.22
N HIS A 17 -12.19 -7.75 -5.21
CA HIS A 17 -12.40 -7.37 -3.80
C HIS A 17 -11.61 -6.13 -3.36
N GLY A 18 -11.18 -5.27 -4.30
CA GLY A 18 -10.64 -3.95 -3.98
C GLY A 18 -9.26 -3.90 -3.33
N LYS A 19 -8.41 -4.94 -3.51
CA LYS A 19 -7.04 -4.97 -2.96
C LYS A 19 -6.21 -3.76 -3.40
N SER A 20 -6.17 -3.47 -4.70
CA SER A 20 -5.45 -2.30 -5.24
C SER A 20 -6.02 -0.99 -4.73
N SER A 21 -7.35 -0.89 -4.61
CA SER A 21 -8.03 0.28 -4.05
C SER A 21 -7.65 0.51 -2.58
N LEU A 22 -7.55 -0.55 -1.78
CA LEU A 22 -7.11 -0.46 -0.39
C LEU A 22 -5.68 0.07 -0.29
N VAL A 23 -4.76 -0.47 -1.08
CA VAL A 23 -3.37 0.01 -1.14
C VAL A 23 -3.34 1.49 -1.52
N ARG A 24 -4.12 1.89 -2.53
CA ARG A 24 -4.18 3.29 -2.99
C ARG A 24 -4.72 4.24 -1.93
N VAL A 25 -5.77 3.86 -1.19
CA VAL A 25 -6.33 4.70 -0.11
C VAL A 25 -5.34 4.83 1.05
N LEU A 26 -4.65 3.74 1.41
CA LEU A 26 -3.72 3.75 2.54
C LEU A 26 -2.41 4.49 2.23
N THR A 27 -1.90 4.37 1.01
CA THR A 27 -0.54 4.83 0.65
C THR A 27 -0.52 6.03 -0.30
N GLY A 28 -1.67 6.39 -0.88
CA GLY A 28 -1.74 7.35 -1.99
C GLY A 28 -1.12 6.86 -3.31
N THR A 29 -0.58 5.64 -3.34
CA THR A 29 0.10 5.08 -4.51
C THR A 29 -0.77 4.03 -5.17
N ASP A 30 -0.99 4.15 -6.48
CA ASP A 30 -1.66 3.11 -7.26
C ASP A 30 -0.69 1.95 -7.54
N PRO A 31 -0.96 0.72 -7.06
CA PRO A 31 -0.09 -0.42 -7.33
C PRO A 31 -0.21 -0.94 -8.77
N ASP A 32 -1.34 -0.70 -9.46
CA ASP A 32 -1.60 -1.16 -10.84
C ASP A 32 -1.04 -0.11 -11.83
N ARG A 33 0.21 -0.29 -12.24
CA ARG A 33 0.97 0.71 -13.02
C ARG A 33 0.81 0.54 -14.52
N LEU A 34 0.37 -0.63 -14.98
CA LEU A 34 0.23 -0.91 -16.41
C LEU A 34 -1.09 -0.35 -16.93
N PRO A 35 -1.10 0.32 -18.10
CA PRO A 35 -2.34 0.78 -18.72
C PRO A 35 -3.35 -0.33 -19.02
N GLU A 36 -2.89 -1.58 -19.13
CA GLU A 36 -3.74 -2.75 -19.31
C GLU A 36 -4.45 -3.18 -18.02
N GLU A 37 -3.77 -3.14 -16.88
CA GLU A 37 -4.35 -3.45 -15.57
C GLU A 37 -5.52 -2.51 -15.27
N GLN A 38 -5.31 -1.20 -15.47
CA GLN A 38 -6.33 -0.18 -15.25
C GLN A 38 -7.51 -0.31 -16.20
N ARG A 39 -7.26 -0.66 -17.47
CA ARG A 39 -8.33 -0.86 -18.47
C ARG A 39 -9.17 -2.10 -18.18
N ARG A 40 -8.57 -3.16 -17.64
CA ARG A 40 -9.24 -4.44 -17.40
C ARG A 40 -9.75 -4.60 -15.97
N GLY A 41 -9.31 -3.77 -15.03
CA GLY A 41 -9.62 -3.90 -13.61
C GLY A 41 -8.94 -5.11 -12.95
N VAL A 42 -7.85 -5.61 -13.52
CA VAL A 42 -7.16 -6.83 -13.03
C VAL A 42 -5.67 -6.54 -12.89
N THR A 43 -5.11 -6.89 -11.74
CA THR A 43 -3.66 -6.86 -11.48
C THR A 43 -2.97 -7.98 -12.25
N ILE A 44 -1.95 -7.63 -13.04
CA ILE A 44 -1.19 -8.55 -13.90
C ILE A 44 0.19 -8.79 -13.28
N GLU A 45 0.80 -7.74 -12.71
CA GLU A 45 2.10 -7.80 -12.05
C GLU A 45 2.03 -7.37 -10.58
N LEU A 46 3.05 -7.74 -9.81
CA LEU A 46 3.14 -7.32 -8.41
C LEU A 46 3.43 -5.82 -8.32
N GLY A 47 2.45 -5.05 -7.82
CA GLY A 47 2.62 -3.66 -7.45
C GLY A 47 3.21 -3.48 -6.05
N PHE A 48 3.97 -2.39 -5.86
CA PHE A 48 4.55 -2.02 -4.57
C PHE A 48 4.18 -0.59 -4.19
N ALA A 49 3.92 -0.39 -2.90
CA ALA A 49 3.64 0.92 -2.31
C ALA A 49 4.29 1.01 -0.92
N HIS A 50 4.61 2.25 -0.51
CA HIS A 50 5.21 2.52 0.79
C HIS A 50 4.21 3.25 1.68
N LEU A 51 4.13 2.83 2.95
CA LEU A 51 3.38 3.49 4.00
C LEU A 51 4.33 3.84 5.14
N SER A 52 4.51 5.14 5.38
CA SER A 52 5.21 5.63 6.57
C SER A 52 4.18 5.94 7.64
N LEU A 53 4.20 5.17 8.71
CA LEU A 53 3.40 5.45 9.90
C LEU A 53 4.24 6.24 10.90
N PRO A 54 3.63 7.18 11.64
CA PRO A 54 4.33 7.84 12.72
C PRO A 54 4.72 6.82 13.80
N ASP A 55 5.87 7.04 14.42
CA ASP A 55 6.31 6.23 15.56
C ASP A 55 5.46 6.62 16.78
N PRO A 56 4.69 5.69 17.39
CA PRO A 56 3.93 5.99 18.61
C PRO A 56 4.80 6.42 19.78
N GLY A 57 6.10 6.09 19.76
CA GLY A 57 7.07 6.53 20.74
C GLY A 57 7.68 7.90 20.44
N ASP A 58 7.39 8.52 19.30
CA ASP A 58 7.88 9.85 18.96
C ASP A 58 6.99 10.92 19.61
N PRO A 59 7.53 11.73 20.56
CA PRO A 59 6.78 12.80 21.22
C PRO A 59 6.32 13.92 20.28
N GLY A 60 6.78 13.95 19.02
CA GLY A 60 6.31 14.86 17.98
C GLY A 60 5.11 14.35 17.16
N THR A 61 4.69 13.10 17.33
CA THR A 61 3.53 12.54 16.59
C THR A 61 2.22 13.16 17.06
N VAL A 62 1.47 13.76 16.14
CA VAL A 62 0.10 14.27 16.38
C VAL A 62 -0.89 13.33 15.70
N TYR A 63 -1.91 12.87 16.44
CA TYR A 63 -2.94 11.92 15.99
C TYR A 63 -4.19 12.61 15.44
#